data_AF-A0A2P4XTR3-F1
#
_entry.id   AF-A0A2P4XTR3-F1
#
_cell.length_a   1.000
_cell.length_b   1.000
_cell.length_c   1.000
_cell.angle_alpha   90.00
_cell.angle_beta   90.00
_cell.angle_gamma   90.00
#
_symmetry.space_group_name_H-M   'P 1'
#
loop_
_entity.id
_entity.type
_entity.pdbx_description
1 polymer ?
#
loop_
_entity_poly.entity_id
_entity_poly.type
_entity_poly.pdbx_seq_one_letter_code
_entity_poly.pdbx_strand_id
1 'polypeptide(L)'
;MNYAVATVVPDAEATYALVNDPQHVAFLQKQCRIYGSPEGTTTALRLALEEMAVGIAKGFLRLETTVTVYGDYEGKRLVEEITLQLTSDKKRREAGDTFAWTLSPQRHDRLRVFRDLWERGYVVTFGSKFGADFLIYKDDPKRAHAVALIVVKGFEEEFARLDVVSFCRVAKMVKKKLMFACVQPSDADKNDDEKGDSKDSGSTEVAADKVVYISLTHALLVSRQEETGEE
;
A
#
# COMPACT_ATOMS: atom_id res chain seq x y z
N MET A 1 -3.34 -13.66 -21.94
CA MET A 1 -4.37 -12.98 -21.15
C MET A 1 -3.75 -11.67 -20.69
N ASN A 2 -4.45 -10.55 -20.86
CA ASN A 2 -3.85 -9.22 -20.65
C ASN A 2 -4.35 -8.54 -19.37
N TYR A 3 -5.46 -9.03 -18.80
CA TYR A 3 -6.03 -8.53 -17.56
C TYR A 3 -6.80 -9.66 -16.84
N ALA A 4 -7.02 -9.48 -15.55
CA ALA A 4 -7.92 -10.25 -14.72
C ALA A 4 -9.16 -9.43 -14.34
N VAL A 5 -10.25 -10.13 -14.04
CA VAL A 5 -11.49 -9.53 -13.52
C VAL A 5 -11.67 -9.94 -12.07
N ALA A 6 -11.99 -8.97 -11.21
CA ALA A 6 -12.35 -9.20 -9.82
C ALA A 6 -13.70 -8.55 -9.50
N THR A 7 -14.53 -9.25 -8.74
CA THR A 7 -15.84 -8.76 -8.33
C THR A 7 -15.74 -8.09 -6.97
N VAL A 8 -16.02 -6.79 -6.90
CA VAL A 8 -16.07 -6.04 -5.65
C VAL A 8 -17.30 -6.47 -4.86
N VAL A 9 -17.08 -6.76 -3.58
CA VAL A 9 -18.19 -6.98 -2.64
C VAL A 9 -18.50 -5.63 -1.99
N PRO A 10 -19.71 -5.07 -2.19
CA PRO A 10 -20.08 -3.79 -1.59
C PRO A 10 -20.27 -3.96 -0.09
N ASP A 11 -19.19 -3.75 0.67
CA ASP A 11 -19.19 -3.60 2.11
C ASP A 11 -18.49 -2.27 2.44
N ALA A 12 -19.20 -1.39 3.15
CA ALA A 12 -18.79 -0.01 3.40
C ALA A 12 -17.47 0.09 4.20
N GLU A 13 -17.14 -0.94 5.00
CA GLU A 13 -15.95 -0.94 5.85
C GLU A 13 -14.78 -1.80 5.30
N ALA A 14 -15.09 -2.80 4.47
CA ALA A 14 -14.14 -3.78 3.98
C ALA A 14 -14.21 -3.93 2.45
N THR A 15 -13.62 -2.97 1.74
CA THR A 15 -13.48 -3.07 0.29
C THR A 15 -12.44 -4.13 -0.09
N TYR A 16 -12.92 -5.32 -0.47
CA TYR A 16 -12.12 -6.35 -1.13
C TYR A 16 -12.80 -6.78 -2.43
N ALA A 17 -12.02 -7.40 -3.32
CA ALA A 17 -12.54 -7.96 -4.55
C ALA A 17 -12.23 -9.45 -4.66
N LEU A 18 -13.13 -10.21 -5.26
CA LEU A 18 -13.05 -11.66 -5.42
C LEU A 18 -12.71 -12.02 -6.85
N VAL A 19 -11.70 -12.88 -7.01
CA VAL A 19 -11.34 -13.47 -8.29
C VAL A 19 -11.69 -14.95 -8.22
N ASN A 20 -12.77 -15.32 -8.92
CA ASN A 20 -13.29 -16.70 -8.91
C ASN A 20 -12.73 -17.56 -10.04
N ASP A 21 -12.32 -16.94 -11.16
CA ASP A 21 -11.78 -17.67 -12.32
C ASP A 21 -10.33 -18.15 -12.05
N PRO A 22 -10.07 -19.47 -12.09
CA PRO A 22 -8.72 -20.02 -11.91
C PRO A 22 -7.69 -19.49 -12.91
N GLN A 23 -8.10 -19.11 -14.14
CA GLN A 23 -7.21 -18.52 -15.14
C GLN A 23 -6.75 -17.12 -14.72
N HIS A 24 -7.67 -16.30 -14.20
CA HIS A 24 -7.36 -14.99 -13.62
C HIS A 24 -6.44 -15.11 -12.41
N VAL A 25 -6.71 -16.07 -11.51
CA VAL A 25 -5.86 -16.33 -10.34
C VAL A 25 -4.44 -16.72 -10.77
N ALA A 26 -4.31 -17.62 -11.74
CA ALA A 26 -3.01 -18.03 -12.26
C ALA A 26 -2.27 -16.88 -12.95
N PHE A 27 -2.97 -16.03 -13.70
CA PHE A 27 -2.42 -14.83 -14.31
C PHE A 27 -1.87 -13.86 -13.26
N LEU A 28 -2.67 -13.54 -12.24
CA LEU A 28 -2.28 -12.63 -11.16
C LEU A 28 -1.04 -13.12 -10.40
N GLN A 29 -1.01 -14.40 -10.03
CA GLN A 29 0.09 -14.99 -9.26
C GLN A 29 1.37 -15.12 -10.08
N LYS A 30 1.27 -15.60 -11.33
CA LYS A 30 2.45 -15.94 -12.15
C LYS A 30 3.01 -14.77 -12.94
N GLN A 31 2.16 -13.85 -13.38
CA GLN A 31 2.57 -12.74 -14.26
C GLN A 31 2.56 -11.40 -13.53
N CYS A 32 1.60 -11.16 -12.63
CA CYS A 32 1.45 -9.88 -11.95
C CYS A 32 2.03 -9.83 -10.53
N ARG A 33 2.52 -10.96 -9.98
CA ARG A 33 3.04 -11.07 -8.60
C ARG A 33 2.02 -10.67 -7.52
N ILE A 34 0.73 -10.85 -7.78
CA ILE A 34 -0.36 -10.61 -6.84
C ILE A 34 -0.88 -11.96 -6.33
N TYR A 35 -0.79 -12.19 -5.01
CA TYR A 35 -1.06 -13.50 -4.42
C TYR A 35 -2.42 -13.62 -3.76
N GLY A 36 -2.98 -12.52 -3.25
CA GLY A 36 -4.23 -12.47 -2.52
C GLY A 36 -4.27 -13.37 -1.29
N SER A 37 -5.46 -13.43 -0.68
CA SER A 37 -5.79 -14.41 0.36
C SER A 37 -6.75 -15.45 -0.21
N PRO A 38 -6.55 -16.75 0.06
CA PRO A 38 -7.51 -17.78 -0.37
C PRO A 38 -8.85 -17.56 0.33
N GLU A 39 -9.95 -17.71 -0.41
CA GLU A 39 -11.30 -17.60 0.12
C GLU A 39 -12.02 -18.94 0.11
N GLY A 40 -12.36 -19.46 1.30
CA GLY A 40 -13.06 -20.73 1.45
C GLY A 40 -12.23 -21.95 1.02
N THR A 41 -12.91 -22.95 0.46
CA THR A 41 -12.31 -24.22 -0.02
C THR A 41 -12.07 -24.22 -1.53
N THR A 42 -12.47 -23.16 -2.23
CA THR A 42 -12.33 -23.02 -3.69
C THR A 42 -10.97 -22.42 -4.05
N THR A 43 -10.66 -22.41 -5.34
CA THR A 43 -9.51 -21.65 -5.89
C THR A 43 -9.75 -20.15 -5.92
N ALA A 44 -10.81 -19.65 -5.27
CA ALA A 44 -11.14 -18.24 -5.26
C ALA A 44 -10.10 -17.44 -4.47
N LEU A 45 -9.84 -16.24 -4.96
CA LEU A 45 -8.83 -15.36 -4.40
C LEU A 45 -9.44 -14.03 -3.99
N ARG A 46 -9.27 -13.67 -2.72
CA ARG A 46 -9.59 -12.37 -2.16
C ARG A 46 -8.42 -11.42 -2.35
N LEU A 47 -8.65 -10.34 -3.08
CA LEU A 47 -7.71 -9.24 -3.25
C LEU A 47 -8.00 -8.15 -2.22
N ALA A 48 -6.95 -7.74 -1.53
CA ALA A 48 -7.01 -6.58 -0.66
C ALA A 48 -6.85 -5.28 -1.47
N LEU A 49 -7.12 -4.15 -0.83
CA LEU A 49 -7.13 -2.84 -1.48
C LEU A 49 -5.79 -2.50 -2.14
N GLU A 50 -4.66 -2.80 -1.50
CA GLU A 50 -3.31 -2.55 -2.02
C GLU A 50 -3.04 -3.32 -3.32
N GLU A 51 -3.50 -4.57 -3.38
CA GLU A 51 -3.39 -5.41 -4.57
C GLU A 51 -4.29 -4.91 -5.71
N MET A 52 -5.51 -4.51 -5.36
CA MET A 52 -6.47 -3.91 -6.30
C MET A 52 -5.90 -2.63 -6.91
N ALA A 53 -5.35 -1.75 -6.07
CA ALA A 53 -4.81 -0.46 -6.47
C ALA A 53 -3.68 -0.61 -7.50
N VAL A 54 -2.73 -1.51 -7.25
CA VAL A 54 -1.64 -1.80 -8.20
C VAL A 54 -2.20 -2.37 -9.51
N GLY A 55 -3.15 -3.31 -9.43
CA GLY A 55 -3.72 -3.93 -10.61
C GLY A 55 -4.47 -2.97 -11.51
N ILE A 56 -5.24 -2.06 -10.92
CA ILE A 56 -5.98 -1.02 -11.64
C ILE A 56 -5.00 -0.01 -12.24
N ALA A 57 -4.08 0.52 -11.44
CA ALA A 57 -3.11 1.52 -11.88
C ALA A 57 -2.19 1.01 -13.01
N LYS A 58 -1.87 -0.29 -13.01
CA LYS A 58 -1.07 -0.93 -14.07
C LYS A 58 -1.92 -1.55 -15.20
N GLY A 59 -3.24 -1.45 -15.13
CA GLY A 59 -4.16 -1.87 -16.19
C GLY A 59 -4.34 -3.38 -16.35
N PHE A 60 -3.88 -4.20 -15.40
CA PHE A 60 -4.01 -5.66 -15.44
C PHE A 60 -5.17 -6.20 -14.60
N LEU A 61 -5.91 -5.33 -13.89
CA LEU A 61 -7.08 -5.70 -13.10
C LEU A 61 -8.27 -4.81 -13.47
N ARG A 62 -9.43 -5.42 -13.69
CA ARG A 62 -10.72 -4.74 -13.85
C ARG A 62 -11.66 -5.15 -12.73
N LEU A 63 -12.35 -4.17 -12.16
CA LEU A 63 -13.33 -4.38 -11.12
C LEU A 63 -14.73 -4.46 -11.72
N GLU A 64 -15.52 -5.42 -11.24
CA GLU A 64 -16.94 -5.60 -11.58
C GLU A 64 -17.77 -5.68 -10.29
N THR A 65 -19.09 -5.46 -10.36
CA THR A 65 -20.00 -5.63 -9.22
C THR A 65 -20.77 -6.95 -9.35
N THR A 66 -21.16 -7.55 -8.23
CA THR A 66 -22.16 -8.63 -8.25
C THR A 66 -23.49 -8.04 -8.73
N VAL A 67 -24.04 -8.57 -9.82
CA VAL A 67 -25.35 -8.14 -10.34
C VAL A 67 -26.42 -8.65 -9.37
N THR A 68 -26.95 -7.79 -8.51
CA THR A 68 -28.19 -8.07 -7.78
C THR A 68 -29.39 -7.69 -8.65
N VAL A 69 -30.46 -8.49 -8.56
CA VAL A 69 -31.69 -8.37 -9.37
C VAL A 69 -32.44 -7.04 -9.13
N TYR A 70 -32.05 -6.28 -8.10
CA TYR A 70 -32.58 -4.97 -7.76
C TYR A 70 -31.45 -3.94 -7.66
N GLY A 71 -31.28 -3.09 -8.68
CA GLY A 71 -30.55 -1.82 -8.57
C GLY A 71 -29.01 -1.88 -8.72
N ASP A 72 -28.53 -2.24 -9.91
CA ASP A 72 -27.12 -2.23 -10.35
C ASP A 72 -26.40 -0.84 -10.31
N TYR A 73 -27.13 0.24 -9.99
CA TYR A 73 -26.57 1.60 -9.98
C TYR A 73 -25.66 1.88 -8.79
N GLU A 74 -25.99 1.39 -7.59
CA GLU A 74 -25.17 1.63 -6.39
C GLU A 74 -23.85 0.86 -6.44
N GLY A 75 -23.90 -0.40 -6.88
CA GLY A 75 -22.70 -1.22 -7.06
C GLY A 75 -21.76 -0.67 -8.12
N LYS A 76 -22.29 -0.24 -9.28
CA LYS A 76 -21.49 0.43 -10.33
C LYS A 76 -20.86 1.73 -9.84
N ARG A 77 -21.63 2.56 -9.13
CA ARG A 77 -21.12 3.81 -8.55
C ARG A 77 -19.99 3.54 -7.55
N LEU A 78 -20.13 2.53 -6.70
CA LEU A 78 -19.11 2.15 -5.72
C LEU A 78 -17.83 1.67 -6.42
N VAL A 79 -17.94 0.83 -7.46
CA VAL A 79 -16.77 0.39 -8.24
C VAL A 79 -16.09 1.57 -8.91
N GLU A 80 -16.84 2.50 -9.49
CA GLU A 80 -16.30 3.70 -10.12
C GLU A 80 -15.61 4.61 -9.10
N GLU A 81 -16.22 4.85 -7.94
CA GLU A 81 -15.67 5.62 -6.83
C GLU A 81 -14.35 5.03 -6.32
N ILE A 82 -14.31 3.72 -6.05
CA ILE A 82 -13.09 3.02 -5.63
C ILE A 82 -12.02 3.12 -6.72
N THR A 83 -12.38 2.88 -7.97
CA THR A 83 -11.43 2.93 -9.10
C THR A 83 -10.84 4.32 -9.24
N LEU A 84 -11.66 5.37 -9.15
CA LEU A 84 -11.23 6.76 -9.22
C LEU A 84 -10.30 7.11 -8.05
N GLN A 85 -10.64 6.74 -6.82
CA GLN A 85 -9.79 7.01 -5.66
C GLN A 85 -8.44 6.28 -5.72
N LEU A 86 -8.42 5.03 -6.19
CA LEU A 86 -7.19 4.25 -6.33
C LEU A 86 -6.29 4.71 -7.49
N THR A 87 -6.88 5.34 -8.51
CA THR A 87 -6.14 5.84 -9.69
C THR A 87 -5.73 7.31 -9.53
N SER A 88 -6.45 8.08 -8.72
CA SER A 88 -6.17 9.48 -8.42
C SER A 88 -4.93 9.61 -7.54
N ASP A 89 -3.75 9.55 -8.13
CA ASP A 89 -2.49 9.82 -7.43
C ASP A 89 -2.33 11.30 -6.99
N LYS A 90 -3.19 12.23 -7.46
CA LYS A 90 -2.91 13.68 -7.28
C LYS A 90 -4.09 14.66 -7.39
N LYS A 91 -5.31 14.29 -7.01
CA LYS A 91 -6.39 15.28 -6.86
C LYS A 91 -7.05 15.19 -5.49
N ARG A 92 -6.43 15.80 -4.49
CA ARG A 92 -7.22 16.56 -3.53
C ARG A 92 -7.80 17.73 -4.30
N ARG A 93 -9.00 17.57 -4.88
CA ARG A 93 -9.71 18.65 -5.56
C ARG A 93 -11.07 18.81 -4.93
N GLU A 94 -11.21 20.01 -4.36
CA GLU A 94 -12.42 20.75 -4.01
C GLU A 94 -13.48 20.00 -3.17
N ALA A 95 -13.65 20.53 -1.95
CA ALA A 95 -14.76 20.24 -1.07
C ALA A 95 -16.09 20.45 -1.83
N GLY A 96 -16.80 19.35 -2.09
CA GLY A 96 -18.09 19.41 -2.75
C GLY A 96 -18.75 18.06 -3.03
N ASP A 97 -17.96 17.00 -3.25
CA ASP A 97 -18.52 15.66 -3.49
C ASP A 97 -18.36 14.77 -2.25
N THR A 98 -19.46 14.48 -1.58
CA THR A 98 -19.51 13.57 -0.43
C THR A 98 -19.35 12.14 -0.94
N PHE A 99 -18.11 11.73 -1.15
CA PHE A 99 -17.77 10.32 -1.36
C PHE A 99 -18.22 9.52 -0.13
N ALA A 100 -18.94 8.43 -0.34
CA ALA A 100 -19.42 7.57 0.75
C ALA A 100 -18.24 6.83 1.43
N TRP A 101 -17.12 6.71 0.72
CA TRP A 101 -15.92 6.04 1.18
C TRP A 101 -14.71 6.98 1.07
N THR A 102 -13.90 7.08 2.12
CA THR A 102 -12.66 7.89 2.10
C THR A 102 -11.53 7.10 2.75
N LEU A 103 -10.37 7.11 2.10
CA LEU A 103 -9.17 6.45 2.60
C LEU A 103 -8.54 7.24 3.75
N SER A 104 -8.18 6.53 4.83
CA SER A 104 -7.40 7.15 5.90
C SER A 104 -5.98 7.48 5.42
N PRO A 105 -5.29 8.48 6.02
CA PRO A 105 -3.90 8.80 5.68
C PRO A 105 -2.97 7.58 5.75
N GLN A 106 -3.13 6.75 6.79
CA GLN A 106 -2.33 5.53 6.96
C GLN A 106 -2.59 4.52 5.82
N ARG A 107 -3.81 4.44 5.29
CA ARG A 107 -4.11 3.60 4.13
C ARG A 107 -3.45 4.15 2.87
N HIS A 108 -3.43 5.47 2.67
CA HIS A 108 -2.70 6.08 1.54
C HIS A 108 -1.21 5.74 1.55
N ASP A 109 -0.55 5.82 2.72
CA ASP A 109 0.86 5.46 2.84
C ASP A 109 1.09 3.98 2.54
N ARG A 110 0.23 3.09 3.06
CA ARG A 110 0.29 1.65 2.78
C ARG A 110 0.13 1.34 1.29
N LEU A 111 -0.79 2.00 0.58
CA LEU A 111 -0.95 1.86 -0.88
C LEU A 111 0.33 2.25 -1.63
N ARG A 112 0.91 3.40 -1.28
CA ARG A 112 2.13 3.92 -1.92
C ARG A 112 3.34 3.02 -1.67
N VAL A 113 3.53 2.58 -0.43
CA VAL A 113 4.61 1.63 -0.05
C VAL A 113 4.44 0.30 -0.78
N PHE A 114 3.22 -0.26 -0.82
CA PHE A 114 2.96 -1.51 -1.52
C PHE A 114 3.29 -1.41 -3.01
N ARG A 115 2.85 -0.33 -3.67
CA ARG A 115 3.17 -0.07 -5.09
C ARG A 115 4.67 0.04 -5.31
N ASP A 116 5.39 0.82 -4.52
CA ASP A 116 6.84 1.02 -4.67
C ASP A 116 7.60 -0.31 -4.47
N LEU A 117 7.25 -1.12 -3.47
CA LEU A 117 7.84 -2.46 -3.28
C LEU A 117 7.56 -3.38 -4.47
N TRP A 118 6.33 -3.36 -5.01
CA TRP A 118 5.97 -4.14 -6.17
C TRP A 118 6.73 -3.69 -7.42
N GLU A 119 6.87 -2.38 -7.65
CA GLU A 119 7.64 -1.82 -8.78
C GLU A 119 9.13 -2.16 -8.68
N ARG A 120 9.67 -2.26 -7.46
CA ARG A 120 11.05 -2.71 -7.20
C ARG A 120 11.29 -4.21 -7.46
N GLY A 121 10.29 -4.96 -7.90
CA GLY A 121 10.45 -6.38 -8.26
C GLY A 121 10.12 -7.37 -7.13
N TYR A 122 9.71 -6.91 -5.95
CA TYR A 122 9.33 -7.82 -4.87
C TYR A 122 7.94 -8.42 -5.08
N VAL A 123 7.73 -9.62 -4.53
CA VAL A 123 6.38 -10.10 -4.23
C VAL A 123 6.04 -9.60 -2.82
N VAL A 124 4.90 -8.94 -2.69
CA VAL A 124 4.45 -8.33 -1.42
C VAL A 124 3.21 -9.07 -0.94
N THR A 125 3.21 -9.52 0.31
CA THR A 125 2.04 -10.12 0.96
C THR A 125 1.79 -9.43 2.31
N PHE A 126 0.64 -9.68 2.93
CA PHE A 126 0.30 -9.09 4.22
C PHE A 126 1.09 -9.72 5.38
N GLY A 127 1.55 -8.87 6.30
CA GLY A 127 2.41 -9.23 7.42
C GLY A 127 1.69 -9.42 8.75
N SER A 128 0.35 -9.39 8.77
CA SER A 128 -0.47 -9.35 10.00
C SER A 128 -0.14 -10.46 11.01
N LYS A 129 0.20 -11.66 10.52
CA LYS A 129 0.67 -12.79 11.36
C LYS A 129 1.93 -12.48 12.19
N PHE A 130 2.72 -11.50 11.77
CA PHE A 130 3.97 -11.08 12.40
C PHE A 130 3.86 -9.66 12.99
N GLY A 131 2.65 -9.09 13.05
CA GLY A 131 2.43 -7.71 13.50
C GLY A 131 2.98 -6.65 12.56
N ALA A 132 3.39 -7.01 11.34
CA ALA A 132 3.87 -6.07 10.34
C ALA A 132 2.78 -5.79 9.29
N ASP A 133 2.91 -4.70 8.53
CA ASP A 133 2.00 -4.41 7.43
C ASP A 133 2.21 -5.39 6.27
N PHE A 134 3.48 -5.57 5.89
CA PHE A 134 3.83 -6.40 4.74
C PHE A 134 5.00 -7.34 5.00
N LEU A 135 5.05 -8.38 4.18
CA LEU A 135 6.18 -9.27 3.97
C LEU A 135 6.63 -9.12 2.53
N ILE A 136 7.94 -9.05 2.31
CA ILE A 136 8.51 -9.03 0.97
C ILE A 136 9.31 -10.29 0.66
N TYR A 137 9.15 -10.77 -0.56
CA TYR A 137 9.82 -11.96 -1.08
C TYR A 137 10.52 -11.61 -2.40
N LYS A 138 11.65 -12.26 -2.66
CA LYS A 138 12.36 -12.15 -3.95
C LYS A 138 11.77 -13.04 -5.04
N ASP A 139 11.00 -14.05 -4.65
CA ASP A 139 10.40 -15.05 -5.51
C ASP A 139 9.08 -15.53 -4.87
N ASP A 140 8.45 -16.53 -5.45
CA ASP A 140 7.17 -17.13 -5.04
C ASP A 140 7.11 -17.42 -3.52
N PRO A 141 6.16 -16.80 -2.78
CA PRO A 141 5.95 -17.02 -1.36
C PRO A 141 5.70 -18.48 -0.96
N LYS A 142 5.29 -19.35 -1.90
CA LYS A 142 5.11 -20.79 -1.65
C LYS A 142 6.43 -21.56 -1.64
N ARG A 143 7.49 -21.03 -2.26
CA ARG A 143 8.81 -21.68 -2.38
C ARG A 143 9.92 -20.94 -1.64
N ALA A 144 9.78 -19.63 -1.46
CA ALA A 144 10.79 -18.77 -0.87
C ALA A 144 10.37 -18.27 0.51
N HIS A 145 11.35 -18.03 1.37
CA HIS A 145 11.12 -17.34 2.63
C HIS A 145 11.07 -15.82 2.41
N ALA A 146 10.18 -15.15 3.15
CA ALA A 146 10.16 -13.69 3.21
C ALA A 146 11.51 -13.17 3.68
N VAL A 147 11.99 -12.12 3.01
CA VAL A 147 13.29 -11.49 3.23
C VAL A 147 13.20 -10.43 4.34
N ALA A 148 12.10 -9.68 4.38
CA ALA A 148 11.88 -8.64 5.38
C ALA A 148 10.41 -8.52 5.80
N LEU A 149 10.23 -8.03 7.02
CA LEU A 149 9.01 -7.44 7.56
C LEU A 149 9.05 -5.94 7.27
N ILE A 150 7.96 -5.41 6.73
CA ILE A 150 7.79 -3.98 6.47
C ILE A 150 6.72 -3.46 7.42
N VAL A 151 7.06 -2.43 8.18
CA VAL A 151 6.14 -1.68 9.04
C VAL A 151 6.02 -0.28 8.46
N VAL A 152 4.81 0.13 8.10
CA VAL A 152 4.52 1.45 7.55
C VAL A 152 4.21 2.40 8.69
N LYS A 153 4.83 3.57 8.65
CA LYS A 153 4.68 4.64 9.64
C LYS A 153 4.50 5.97 8.94
N GLY A 154 3.77 6.88 9.57
CA GLY A 154 3.69 8.27 9.12
C GLY A 154 5.08 8.91 9.13
N PHE A 155 5.32 9.88 8.25
CA PHE A 155 6.65 10.50 8.09
C PHE A 155 7.18 11.12 9.39
N GLU A 156 6.31 11.79 10.15
CA GLU A 156 6.62 12.42 11.43
C GLU A 156 6.06 11.62 12.62
N GLU A 157 5.65 10.36 12.39
CA GLU A 157 5.10 9.52 13.45
C GLU A 157 6.21 9.08 14.40
N GLU A 158 6.06 9.44 15.68
CA GLU A 158 6.99 8.98 16.72
C GLU A 158 6.85 7.47 16.98
N PHE A 159 7.99 6.85 17.28
CA PHE A 159 8.03 5.45 17.66
C PHE A 159 7.90 5.27 19.17
N ALA A 160 6.89 4.53 19.60
CA ALA A 160 6.89 4.00 20.95
C ALA A 160 8.06 3.00 21.10
N ARG A 161 8.89 3.19 22.13
CA ARG A 161 10.07 2.33 22.38
C ARG A 161 9.68 0.85 22.49
N LEU A 162 8.55 0.57 23.14
CA LEU A 162 8.02 -0.78 23.30
C LEU A 162 7.65 -1.44 21.96
N ASP A 163 7.12 -0.67 21.01
CA ASP A 163 6.75 -1.18 19.69
C ASP A 163 8.01 -1.57 18.91
N VAL A 164 9.03 -0.73 18.92
CA VAL A 164 10.31 -1.01 18.27
C VAL A 164 10.92 -2.30 18.82
N VAL A 165 10.99 -2.44 20.15
CA VAL A 165 11.50 -3.66 20.80
C VAL A 165 10.66 -4.89 20.41
N SER A 166 9.33 -4.75 20.34
CA SER A 166 8.42 -5.83 19.96
C SER A 166 8.64 -6.28 18.52
N PHE A 167 8.74 -5.35 17.56
CA PHE A 167 9.07 -5.67 16.17
C PHE A 167 10.43 -6.33 16.04
N CYS A 168 11.44 -5.86 16.78
CA CYS A 168 12.77 -6.46 16.80
C CYS A 168 12.73 -7.91 17.29
N ARG A 169 11.99 -8.17 18.37
CA ARG A 169 11.82 -9.51 18.92
C ARG A 169 11.19 -10.44 17.88
N VAL A 170 10.09 -10.03 17.26
CA VAL A 170 9.41 -10.85 16.24
C VAL A 170 10.33 -11.10 15.05
N ALA A 171 10.95 -10.05 14.49
CA ALA A 171 11.85 -10.16 13.35
C ALA A 171 13.03 -11.10 13.62
N LYS A 172 13.61 -11.03 14.83
CA LYS A 172 14.68 -11.92 15.27
C LYS A 172 14.22 -13.37 15.39
N MET A 173 13.05 -13.61 15.97
CA MET A 173 12.48 -14.96 16.12
C MET A 173 12.21 -15.64 14.77
N VAL A 174 11.72 -14.88 13.79
CA VAL A 174 11.39 -15.41 12.45
C VAL A 174 12.54 -15.27 11.44
N LYS A 175 13.71 -14.80 11.91
CA LYS A 175 14.96 -14.59 11.15
C LYS A 175 14.74 -13.76 9.88
N LYS A 176 14.01 -12.65 9.98
CA LYS A 176 13.76 -11.70 8.87
C LYS A 176 14.36 -10.34 9.20
N LYS A 177 14.68 -9.57 8.16
CA LYS A 177 15.02 -8.16 8.34
C LYS A 177 13.77 -7.39 8.77
N LEU A 178 13.96 -6.36 9.60
CA LEU A 178 12.92 -5.39 9.93
C LEU A 178 13.22 -4.09 9.20
N MET A 179 12.25 -3.60 8.45
CA MET A 179 12.32 -2.32 7.76
C MET A 179 11.11 -1.48 8.14
N PHE A 180 11.36 -0.23 8.50
CA PHE A 180 10.32 0.79 8.58
C PHE A 180 10.22 1.49 7.23
N ALA A 181 9.00 1.78 6.80
CA ALA A 181 8.72 2.50 5.57
C ALA A 181 7.85 3.72 5.88
N CYS A 182 8.14 4.85 5.27
CA CYS A 182 7.31 6.03 5.32
C CYS A 182 7.28 6.71 3.95
N VAL A 183 6.24 7.51 3.72
CA VAL A 183 6.13 8.34 2.52
C VAL A 183 6.52 9.75 2.90
N GLN A 184 7.58 10.26 2.26
CA GLN A 184 7.99 11.64 2.46
C GLN A 184 6.97 12.57 1.76
N PRO A 185 6.37 13.53 2.50
CA PRO A 185 5.52 14.53 1.88
C PRO A 185 6.36 15.36 0.90
N SER A 186 5.84 15.61 -0.30
CA SER A 186 6.46 16.55 -1.22
C SER A 186 6.41 17.97 -0.64
N ASP A 187 7.39 18.82 -0.97
CA ASP A 187 7.47 20.19 -0.44
C ASP A 187 6.23 21.06 -0.76
N ALA A 188 5.33 20.58 -1.62
CA ALA A 188 4.04 21.20 -1.90
C ALA A 188 3.03 21.10 -0.73
N ASP A 189 3.20 20.14 0.20
CA ASP A 189 2.28 19.92 1.33
C ASP A 189 2.62 20.76 2.58
N LYS A 190 3.75 21.48 2.60
CA LYS A 190 4.18 22.28 3.76
C LYS A 190 3.61 23.71 3.81
N ASN A 191 2.87 24.14 2.78
CA ASN A 191 2.46 25.54 2.64
C ASN A 191 1.12 25.92 3.29
N ASP A 192 0.46 25.03 4.02
CA ASP A 192 -0.84 25.35 4.65
C ASP A 192 -0.72 25.98 6.05
N ASP A 193 0.48 26.08 6.66
CA ASP A 193 0.65 26.62 8.03
C ASP A 193 1.45 27.93 8.16
N GLU A 194 2.02 28.51 7.09
CA GLU A 194 2.69 29.82 7.17
C GLU A 194 2.23 30.83 6.09
N LYS A 195 1.50 31.85 6.52
CA LYS A 195 1.29 33.10 5.77
C LYS A 195 2.62 33.85 5.66
N GLY A 196 3.13 34.09 4.45
CA GLY A 196 4.21 35.05 4.23
C GLY A 196 4.79 35.07 2.82
N ASP A 197 4.48 36.13 2.08
CA ASP A 197 4.87 36.52 0.72
C ASP A 197 6.37 36.37 0.34
N SER A 198 6.68 35.74 -0.79
CA SER A 198 7.53 36.31 -1.88
C SER A 198 7.80 35.32 -3.02
N LYS A 199 7.71 35.85 -4.25
CA LYS A 199 7.97 35.19 -5.54
C LYS A 199 9.45 34.81 -5.73
N ASP A 200 9.70 33.60 -6.22
CA ASP A 200 10.65 33.40 -7.31
C ASP A 200 10.21 32.24 -8.23
N SER A 201 10.38 32.47 -9.53
CA SER A 201 9.98 31.60 -10.63
C SER A 201 11.12 30.65 -11.00
N GLY A 202 10.97 29.38 -10.65
CA GLY A 202 11.79 28.29 -11.15
C GLY A 202 10.89 27.11 -11.52
N SER A 203 11.04 26.59 -12.74
CA SER A 203 10.34 25.41 -13.22
C SER A 203 10.74 24.17 -12.41
N THR A 204 10.05 23.91 -11.31
CA THR A 204 10.27 22.74 -10.46
C THR A 204 9.39 21.60 -10.97
N GLU A 205 10.04 20.59 -11.55
CA GLU A 205 9.41 19.28 -11.79
C GLU A 205 8.75 18.82 -10.48
N VAL A 206 7.44 18.58 -10.50
CA VAL A 206 6.66 18.24 -9.31
C VAL A 206 7.19 16.93 -8.73
N ALA A 207 8.08 17.01 -7.73
CA ALA A 207 8.69 15.85 -7.10
C ALA A 207 7.58 14.88 -6.64
N ALA A 208 7.65 13.65 -7.15
CA ALA A 208 6.75 12.60 -6.72
C ALA A 208 7.06 12.22 -5.27
N ASP A 209 6.02 11.96 -4.48
CA ASP A 209 6.17 11.53 -3.08
C ASP A 209 7.12 10.33 -3.00
N LYS A 210 8.20 10.48 -2.25
CA LYS A 210 9.29 9.51 -2.20
C LYS A 210 9.07 8.54 -1.04
N VAL A 211 9.07 7.24 -1.33
CA VAL A 211 9.04 6.21 -0.28
C VAL A 211 10.45 6.00 0.27
N VAL A 212 10.59 6.13 1.59
CA VAL A 212 11.84 5.95 2.32
C VAL A 212 11.78 4.68 3.14
N TYR A 213 12.87 3.92 3.16
CA TYR A 213 12.99 2.69 3.93
C TYR A 213 14.18 2.76 4.87
N ILE A 214 13.96 2.49 6.15
CA ILE A 214 15.00 2.54 7.17
C ILE A 214 15.08 1.19 7.86
N SER A 215 16.27 0.58 7.84
CA SER A 215 16.54 -0.59 8.69
C SER A 215 16.89 -0.12 10.09
N LEU A 216 16.51 -0.87 11.13
CA LEU A 216 16.88 -0.53 12.50
C LEU A 216 18.41 -0.46 12.68
N THR A 217 19.15 -1.35 12.03
CA THR A 217 20.62 -1.31 12.02
C THR A 217 21.17 0.00 11.48
N HIS A 218 20.55 0.56 10.44
CA HIS A 218 20.97 1.85 9.90
C HIS A 218 20.62 2.98 10.87
N ALA A 219 19.40 3.00 11.41
CA ALA A 219 18.98 4.01 12.38
C ALA A 219 19.91 4.06 13.62
N LEU A 220 20.24 2.90 14.19
CA LEU A 220 21.13 2.82 15.36
C LEU A 220 22.58 3.22 15.06
N LEU A 221 23.04 3.05 13.82
CA LEU A 221 24.39 3.48 13.42
C LEU A 221 24.46 5.00 13.26
N VAL A 222 23.42 5.64 12.72
CA VAL A 222 23.36 7.10 12.57
C VAL A 222 23.31 7.80 13.93
N SER A 223 22.48 7.31 14.87
CA SER A 223 22.39 7.91 16.22
C SER A 223 23.72 7.89 16.99
N ARG A 224 24.59 6.90 16.73
CA ARG A 224 25.91 6.82 17.35
C ARG A 224 26.92 7.84 16.81
N GLN A 225 26.72 8.33 15.59
CA GLN A 225 27.63 9.32 14.99
C GLN A 225 27.30 10.74 15.44
N GLU A 226 26.02 11.03 15.68
CA GLU A 226 25.57 12.33 16.21
C GLU A 226 26.06 12.54 17.64
N GLU A 227 26.06 11.51 18.50
CA GLU A 227 26.61 11.59 19.87
C GLU A 227 28.13 11.86 19.91
N THR A 228 28.86 11.55 18.84
CA THR A 228 30.32 11.77 18.76
C THR A 228 30.71 13.11 18.12
N GLY A 229 29.74 13.92 17.70
CA GLY A 229 29.96 15.19 17.00
C GLY A 229 29.84 16.46 17.86
N GLU A 230 29.54 16.32 19.16
CA GLU A 230 29.31 17.44 20.09
C GLU A 230 30.47 17.69 21.09
N GLU A 231 31.70 17.23 20.81
CA GLU A 231 32.89 17.51 21.64
C GLU A 231 33.80 18.64 21.10
#